data_AF-A0AAW1F7F7-F1
#
_entry.id   AF-A0AAW1F7F7-F1
#
_cell.length_a   1.000
_cell.length_b   1.000
_cell.length_c   1.000
_cell.angle_alpha   90.00
_cell.angle_beta   90.00
_cell.angle_gamma   90.00
#
_symmetry.space_group_name_H-M   'P 1'
#
loop_
_entity.id
_entity.type
_entity.pdbx_description
1 polymer ?
#
loop_
_entity_poly.entity_id
_entity_poly.type
_entity_poly.pdbx_seq_one_letter_code
_entity_poly.pdbx_strand_id
1 'polypeptide(L)'
;MTKIYAYIAGKTLNSHQAFLQKLTKKGAKVVESPEKSDVIIVFCPIVSRYKTDIESALSNVPGDNPDQKLILVAMHHTFDKDYIFPKTEQERCRVVLHVDCLFHEGTGLLTCPCNKEAVKMVRTKLKLGKFSLPRLPDSLKKGGKEVQVEKRSDE
;
A
#
# COMPACT_ATOMS: atom_id res chain seq x y z
N MET A 1 19.85 6.99 -0.06
CA MET A 1 18.76 7.29 0.90
C MET A 1 17.47 7.37 0.10
N THR A 2 16.46 6.57 0.43
CA THR A 2 15.21 6.50 -0.37
C THR A 2 14.36 7.74 -0.13
N LYS A 3 14.08 8.51 -1.18
CA LYS A 3 13.22 9.70 -1.11
C LYS A 3 11.77 9.30 -1.35
N ILE A 4 10.89 9.66 -0.43
CA ILE A 4 9.46 9.35 -0.50
C ILE A 4 8.65 10.63 -0.53
N TYR A 5 7.66 10.70 -1.39
CA TYR A 5 6.61 11.72 -1.34
C TYR A 5 5.36 11.10 -0.73
N ALA A 6 4.71 11.81 0.19
CA ALA A 6 3.49 11.35 0.85
C ALA A 6 2.29 12.07 0.23
N TYR A 7 1.49 11.34 -0.53
CA TYR A 7 0.23 11.84 -1.06
C TYR A 7 -0.91 11.43 -0.12
N ILE A 8 -1.69 12.40 0.36
CA ILE A 8 -2.77 12.19 1.32
C ILE A 8 -4.10 12.39 0.60
N ALA A 9 -4.78 11.29 0.27
CA ALA A 9 -5.98 11.30 -0.56
C ALA A 9 -7.28 11.62 0.22
N GLY A 10 -7.18 12.08 1.47
CA GLY A 10 -8.35 12.41 2.28
C GLY A 10 -8.02 12.70 3.75
N LYS A 11 -9.06 12.69 4.60
CA LYS A 11 -8.91 12.94 6.04
C LYS A 11 -8.36 11.69 6.74
N THR A 12 -7.10 11.77 7.17
CA THR A 12 -6.39 10.70 7.90
C THR A 12 -6.15 11.03 9.38
N LEU A 13 -6.64 12.19 9.84
CA LEU A 13 -6.51 12.67 11.22
C LEU A 13 -5.05 12.64 11.72
N ASN A 14 -4.11 13.06 10.85
CA ASN A 14 -2.66 13.03 11.09
C ASN A 14 -2.06 11.63 11.37
N SER A 15 -2.83 10.55 11.26
CA SER A 15 -2.37 9.19 11.52
C SER A 15 -1.28 8.74 10.53
N HIS A 16 -1.30 9.28 9.31
CA HIS A 16 -0.26 9.07 8.30
C HIS A 16 1.11 9.54 8.78
N GLN A 17 1.19 10.58 9.62
CA GLN A 17 2.45 11.10 10.14
C GLN A 17 3.16 10.08 11.01
N ALA A 18 2.43 9.34 11.87
CA ALA A 18 3.00 8.27 12.68
C ALA A 18 3.56 7.12 11.81
N PHE A 19 2.93 6.86 10.66
CA PHE A 19 3.44 5.90 9.68
C PHE A 19 4.75 6.41 9.05
N LEU A 20 4.77 7.66 8.57
CA LEU A 20 5.95 8.30 7.98
C LEU A 20 7.12 8.38 8.96
N GLN A 21 6.87 8.76 10.21
CA GLN A 21 7.89 8.79 11.28
C GLN A 21 8.55 7.42 11.46
N LYS A 22 7.79 6.32 11.35
CA LYS A 22 8.36 4.96 11.41
C LYS A 22 9.25 4.68 10.20
N LEU A 23 9.00 5.25 9.02
CA LEU A 23 9.86 5.09 7.84
C LEU A 23 11.11 5.97 7.93
N THR A 24 10.97 7.24 8.34
CA THR A 24 12.10 8.18 8.43
C THR A 24 13.11 7.77 9.49
N LYS A 25 12.64 7.26 10.65
CA LYS A 25 13.51 6.63 11.68
C LYS A 25 14.34 5.45 11.16
N LYS A 26 14.02 4.90 9.98
CA LYS A 26 14.76 3.80 9.34
C LYS A 26 15.48 4.22 8.06
N GLY A 27 15.60 5.53 7.80
CA GLY A 27 16.44 6.07 6.72
C GLY A 27 15.70 6.49 5.46
N ALA A 28 14.36 6.55 5.48
CA ALA A 28 13.62 7.25 4.42
C ALA A 28 13.75 8.77 4.60
N LYS A 29 13.73 9.50 3.48
CA LYS A 29 13.64 10.97 3.48
C LYS A 29 12.32 11.38 2.87
N VAL A 30 11.46 12.05 3.62
CA VAL A 30 10.25 12.66 3.06
C VAL A 30 10.65 13.92 2.28
N VAL A 31 10.13 14.07 1.07
CA VAL A 31 10.34 15.24 0.21
C VAL A 31 9.01 15.97 -0.04
N GLU A 32 9.11 17.24 -0.43
CA GLU A 32 7.96 18.14 -0.54
C GLU A 32 7.21 18.04 -1.88
N SER A 33 7.80 17.39 -2.88
CA SER A 33 7.20 17.29 -4.21
C SER A 33 7.42 15.91 -4.83
N PRO A 34 6.47 15.42 -5.66
CA PRO A 34 6.55 14.09 -6.25
C PRO A 34 7.75 13.93 -7.19
N GLU A 35 8.16 14.98 -7.91
CA GLU A 35 9.28 14.97 -8.88
C GLU A 35 10.64 14.73 -8.20
N LYS A 36 10.74 15.08 -6.91
CA LYS A 36 11.94 14.89 -6.11
C LYS A 36 11.99 13.52 -5.42
N SER A 37 10.97 12.68 -5.60
CA SER A 37 10.83 11.41 -4.89
C SER A 37 11.06 10.20 -5.79
N ASP A 38 11.62 9.14 -5.22
CA ASP A 38 11.81 7.85 -5.91
C ASP A 38 10.52 7.01 -5.89
N VAL A 39 9.69 7.24 -4.87
CA VAL A 39 8.45 6.49 -4.59
C VAL A 39 7.41 7.44 -4.01
N ILE A 40 6.16 7.31 -4.48
CA ILE A 40 5.01 7.98 -3.87
C ILE A 40 4.30 6.98 -2.96
N ILE A 41 4.08 7.37 -1.72
CA ILE A 41 3.23 6.65 -0.77
C ILE A 41 1.88 7.34 -0.74
N VAL A 42 0.85 6.63 -1.17
CA VAL A 42 -0.55 7.10 -1.21
C VAL A 42 -1.23 6.64 0.06
N PHE A 43 -1.59 7.60 0.93
CA PHE A 43 -2.42 7.35 2.10
C PHE A 43 -3.88 7.58 1.73
N CYS A 44 -4.64 6.50 1.61
CA CYS A 44 -6.04 6.50 1.22
C CYS A 44 -6.92 6.12 2.43
N PRO A 45 -7.57 7.08 3.11
CA PRO A 45 -8.57 6.74 4.11
C PRO A 45 -9.81 6.14 3.44
N ILE A 46 -10.25 4.99 3.93
CA ILE A 46 -11.47 4.32 3.48
C ILE A 46 -12.64 4.92 4.25
N VAL A 47 -13.53 5.61 3.53
CA VAL A 47 -14.64 6.39 4.09
C VAL A 47 -15.99 5.86 3.59
N SER A 48 -16.07 5.52 2.31
CA SER A 48 -17.33 5.15 1.68
C SER A 48 -17.33 3.68 1.27
N ARG A 49 -16.44 3.32 0.35
CA ARG A 49 -16.33 2.00 -0.28
C ARG A 49 -14.89 1.79 -0.66
N TYR A 50 -14.34 0.67 -0.19
CA TYR A 50 -12.93 0.34 -0.35
C TYR A 50 -12.41 0.51 -1.79
N LYS A 51 -13.09 -0.08 -2.77
CA LYS A 51 -12.69 0.01 -4.18
C LYS A 51 -12.74 1.44 -4.72
N THR A 52 -13.85 2.15 -4.50
CA THR A 52 -14.06 3.50 -5.02
C THR A 52 -13.08 4.51 -4.42
N ASP A 53 -12.84 4.43 -3.11
CA ASP A 53 -11.91 5.34 -2.42
C ASP A 53 -10.46 5.11 -2.92
N ILE A 54 -10.07 3.85 -3.16
CA ILE A 54 -8.77 3.50 -3.73
C ILE A 54 -8.63 3.99 -5.17
N GLU A 55 -9.61 3.73 -6.03
CA GLU A 55 -9.61 4.19 -7.43
C GLU A 55 -9.48 5.71 -7.50
N SER A 56 -10.28 6.42 -6.71
CA SER A 56 -10.22 7.88 -6.61
C SER A 56 -8.86 8.37 -6.13
N ALA A 57 -8.29 7.74 -5.10
CA ALA A 57 -6.97 8.09 -4.60
C ALA A 57 -5.86 7.90 -5.65
N LEU A 58 -5.91 6.81 -6.41
CA LEU A 58 -4.91 6.48 -7.42
C LEU A 58 -5.04 7.36 -8.68
N SER A 59 -6.26 7.72 -9.09
CA SER A 59 -6.48 8.62 -10.22
C SER A 59 -6.02 10.06 -9.97
N ASN A 60 -5.91 10.48 -8.70
CA ASN A 60 -5.52 11.84 -8.32
C ASN A 60 -4.07 11.95 -7.82
N VAL A 61 -3.26 10.89 -7.93
CA VAL A 61 -1.86 10.93 -7.52
C VAL A 61 -1.10 11.93 -8.38
N PRO A 62 -0.38 12.89 -7.77
CA PRO A 62 0.37 13.88 -8.53
C PRO A 62 1.68 13.29 -9.06
N GLY A 63 2.11 13.76 -10.23
CA GLY A 63 3.34 13.37 -10.88
C GLY A 63 3.09 12.72 -12.24
N ASP A 64 3.80 13.22 -13.25
CA ASP A 64 3.63 12.77 -14.63
C ASP A 64 4.56 11.61 -15.01
N ASN A 65 5.41 11.17 -14.07
CA ASN A 65 6.41 10.14 -14.32
C ASN A 65 5.76 8.73 -14.30
N PRO A 66 5.65 8.04 -15.45
CA PRO A 66 5.04 6.72 -15.51
C PRO A 66 5.87 5.62 -14.83
N ASP A 67 7.18 5.83 -14.64
CA ASP A 67 8.10 4.87 -14.01
C ASP A 67 8.15 5.00 -12.48
N GLN A 68 7.48 6.02 -11.93
CA GLN A 68 7.45 6.25 -10.50
C GLN A 68 6.59 5.22 -9.80
N LYS A 69 7.18 4.57 -8.79
CA LYS A 69 6.53 3.47 -8.07
C LYS A 69 5.52 4.02 -7.07
N LEU A 70 4.33 3.43 -7.03
CA LEU A 70 3.31 3.75 -6.04
C LEU A 70 3.25 2.70 -4.95
N ILE A 71 3.20 3.12 -3.69
CA ILE A 71 2.84 2.28 -2.55
C ILE A 71 1.51 2.78 -2.01
N LEU A 72 0.49 1.92 -2.05
CA LEU A 72 -0.83 2.24 -1.51
C LEU A 72 -0.92 1.81 -0.05
N VAL A 73 -1.36 2.73 0.81
CA VAL A 73 -1.68 2.49 2.22
C VAL A 73 -3.16 2.78 2.41
N ALA A 74 -3.99 1.75 2.37
CA ALA A 74 -5.41 1.84 2.69
C ALA A 74 -5.55 2.00 4.22
N MET A 75 -6.17 3.10 4.66
CA MET A 75 -6.34 3.44 6.07
C MET A 75 -7.80 3.22 6.45
N HIS A 76 -8.07 2.20 7.26
CA HIS A 76 -9.42 1.85 7.71
C HIS A 76 -9.71 2.54 9.04
N HIS A 77 -10.76 3.34 9.06
CA HIS A 77 -11.20 4.01 10.29
C HIS A 77 -11.97 3.03 11.17
N THR A 78 -11.32 2.48 12.19
CA THR A 78 -11.91 1.50 13.10
C THR A 78 -11.16 1.44 14.43
N PHE A 79 -11.85 1.05 15.49
CA PHE A 79 -11.23 0.70 16.78
C PHE A 79 -10.88 -0.79 16.88
N ASP A 80 -11.46 -1.62 16.01
CA ASP A 80 -11.24 -3.07 15.97
C ASP A 80 -9.83 -3.38 15.45
N LYS A 81 -9.02 -4.02 16.29
CA LYS A 81 -7.62 -4.37 15.97
C LYS A 81 -7.50 -5.64 15.14
N ASP A 82 -8.57 -6.44 15.08
CA ASP A 82 -8.66 -7.72 14.38
C ASP A 82 -9.53 -7.61 13.12
N TYR A 83 -9.74 -6.37 12.64
CA TYR A 83 -10.52 -6.06 11.45
C TYR A 83 -10.06 -6.88 10.25
N ILE A 84 -11.03 -7.54 9.60
CA ILE A 84 -10.79 -8.35 8.42
C ILE A 84 -10.84 -7.46 7.18
N PHE A 85 -9.72 -7.34 6.48
CA PHE A 85 -9.65 -6.55 5.26
C PHE A 85 -10.42 -7.18 4.11
N PRO A 86 -11.09 -6.36 3.28
CA PRO A 86 -11.66 -6.85 2.03
C PRO A 86 -10.54 -7.39 1.13
N LYS A 87 -10.70 -8.63 0.65
CA LYS A 87 -9.78 -9.21 -0.32
C LYS A 87 -9.80 -8.36 -1.58
N THR A 88 -8.65 -7.82 -1.96
CA THR A 88 -8.51 -7.05 -3.19
C THR A 88 -7.86 -7.92 -4.25
N GLU A 89 -8.53 -8.10 -5.38
CA GLU A 89 -7.82 -8.50 -6.60
C GLU A 89 -6.97 -7.33 -7.05
N GLN A 90 -5.67 -7.56 -7.17
CA GLN A 90 -4.73 -6.51 -7.52
C GLN A 90 -4.88 -6.21 -9.01
N GLU A 91 -5.66 -5.17 -9.32
CA GLU A 91 -5.75 -4.65 -10.68
C GLU A 91 -4.34 -4.20 -11.15
N ARG A 92 -4.08 -4.33 -12.45
CA ARG A 92 -2.79 -4.03 -13.10
C ARG A 92 -2.48 -2.53 -13.08
N CYS A 93 -2.26 -1.99 -11.89
CA CYS A 93 -1.98 -0.58 -11.63
C CYS A 93 -0.47 -0.38 -11.33
N ARG A 94 0.00 0.87 -11.38
CA ARG A 94 1.40 1.28 -11.03
C ARG A 94 1.78 1.02 -9.56
N VAL A 95 0.90 0.39 -8.79
CA VAL A 95 1.06 0.07 -7.38
C VAL A 95 1.94 -1.16 -7.19
N VAL A 96 3.15 -0.94 -6.68
CA VAL A 96 4.15 -2.00 -6.46
C VAL A 96 4.02 -2.70 -5.10
N LEU A 97 3.21 -2.14 -4.22
CA LEU A 97 2.87 -2.68 -2.90
C LEU A 97 1.56 -2.03 -2.42
N HIS A 98 0.64 -2.87 -1.98
CA HIS A 98 -0.58 -2.47 -1.28
C HIS A 98 -0.50 -3.00 0.15
N VAL A 99 -0.78 -2.14 1.13
CA VAL A 99 -0.92 -2.54 2.53
C VAL A 99 -2.14 -1.87 3.14
N ASP A 100 -2.79 -2.58 4.05
CA ASP A 100 -3.83 -2.04 4.90
C ASP A 100 -3.28 -1.61 6.25
N CYS A 101 -3.88 -0.59 6.83
CA CYS A 101 -3.63 -0.19 8.21
C CYS A 101 -4.89 0.36 8.86
N LEU A 102 -4.89 0.33 10.18
CA LEU A 102 -6.01 0.73 11.01
C LEU A 102 -5.70 2.03 11.74
N PHE A 103 -6.66 2.95 11.77
CA PHE A 103 -6.54 4.18 12.54
C PHE A 103 -7.89 4.56 13.16
N HIS A 104 -7.84 5.37 14.21
CA HIS A 104 -9.02 5.87 14.90
C HIS A 104 -8.78 7.29 15.39
N GLU A 105 -9.80 8.14 15.39
CA GLU A 105 -9.68 9.54 15.81
C GLU A 105 -9.08 9.75 17.21
N GLY A 106 -9.45 8.92 18.18
CA GLY A 106 -8.97 9.05 19.56
C GLY A 106 -7.53 8.59 19.79
N THR A 107 -6.97 7.76 18.90
CA THR A 107 -5.65 7.13 19.11
C THR A 107 -4.68 7.32 17.95
N GLY A 108 -5.14 7.86 16.83
CA GLY A 108 -4.41 7.90 15.57
C GLY A 108 -4.14 6.50 15.00
N LEU A 109 -2.93 6.28 14.49
CA LEU A 109 -2.50 4.99 13.94
C LEU A 109 -2.44 3.92 15.03
N LEU A 110 -3.24 2.86 14.91
CA LEU A 110 -3.34 1.83 15.95
C LEU A 110 -2.01 1.09 16.18
N THR A 111 -1.78 0.67 17.43
CA THR A 111 -0.71 -0.27 17.78
C THR A 111 -1.27 -1.69 17.75
N CYS A 112 -1.20 -2.34 16.58
CA CYS A 112 -1.66 -3.71 16.35
C CYS A 112 -0.67 -4.50 15.47
N PRO A 113 -0.78 -5.85 15.42
CA PRO A 113 0.05 -6.68 14.54
C PRO A 113 -0.03 -6.26 13.07
N CYS A 114 -1.24 -6.00 12.56
CA CYS A 114 -1.45 -5.54 11.18
C CYS A 114 -0.63 -4.28 10.85
N ASN A 115 -0.74 -3.22 11.64
CA ASN A 115 0.00 -1.97 11.38
C ASN A 115 1.52 -2.15 11.50
N LYS A 116 1.98 -3.04 12.38
CA LYS A 116 3.41 -3.39 12.47
C LYS A 116 3.88 -4.09 11.20
N GLU A 117 3.07 -5.00 10.67
CA GLU A 117 3.33 -5.73 9.44
C GLU A 117 3.30 -4.80 8.21
N ALA A 118 2.29 -3.94 8.08
CA ALA A 118 2.19 -2.95 7.01
C ALA A 118 3.45 -2.06 6.93
N VAL A 119 3.88 -1.51 8.07
CA VAL A 119 5.12 -0.71 8.14
C VAL A 119 6.34 -1.55 7.78
N LYS A 120 6.40 -2.83 8.19
CA LYS A 120 7.50 -3.74 7.87
C LYS A 120 7.56 -4.05 6.38
N MET A 121 6.42 -4.31 5.73
CA MET A 121 6.32 -4.56 4.29
C MET A 121 6.79 -3.35 3.49
N VAL A 122 6.31 -2.14 3.85
CA VAL A 122 6.75 -0.89 3.19
C VAL A 122 8.25 -0.66 3.39
N ARG A 123 8.78 -0.83 4.60
CA ARG A 123 10.23 -0.74 4.86
C ARG A 123 11.03 -1.71 4.00
N THR A 124 10.58 -2.96 3.91
CA THR A 124 11.25 -4.00 3.12
C THR A 124 11.22 -3.66 1.63
N LYS A 125 10.08 -3.20 1.11
CA LYS A 125 9.93 -2.79 -0.27
C LYS A 125 10.82 -1.60 -0.63
N LEU A 126 10.96 -0.64 0.29
CA LEU A 126 11.83 0.52 0.17
C LEU A 126 13.31 0.22 0.50
N LYS A 127 13.64 -1.04 0.84
CA LYS A 127 14.97 -1.50 1.26
C LYS A 127 15.56 -0.67 2.41
N LEU A 128 14.71 -0.26 3.35
CA LEU A 128 15.09 0.55 4.50
C LEU A 128 15.64 -0.34 5.63
N GLY A 129 16.92 -0.17 5.93
CA GLY A 129 17.63 -0.95 6.96
C GLY A 129 17.98 -2.38 6.53
N LYS A 130 18.88 -3.03 7.27
CA LYS A 130 19.29 -4.42 7.06
C LYS A 130 18.16 -5.37 7.51
N PHE A 131 17.20 -5.65 6.65
CA PHE A 131 16.25 -6.75 6.85
C PHE A 131 16.21 -7.63 5.60
N SER A 132 16.61 -8.88 5.77
CA SER A 132 16.31 -9.98 4.86
C SER A 132 14.79 -10.16 4.77
N LEU A 133 14.27 -10.21 3.54
CA LEU A 133 12.86 -10.47 3.25
C LEU A 133 12.35 -11.68 4.05
N PRO A 134 11.25 -11.58 4.82
CA PRO A 134 10.42 -12.75 5.07
C PRO A 134 9.90 -13.21 3.70
N ARG A 135 10.05 -14.51 3.39
CA ARG A 135 9.42 -15.09 2.21
C ARG A 135 7.91 -14.79 2.30
N LEU A 136 7.34 -14.22 1.23
CA LEU A 136 5.89 -14.19 1.11
C LEU A 136 5.38 -15.64 1.24
N PRO A 137 4.25 -15.87 1.94
CA PRO A 137 3.66 -17.20 1.99
C PRO A 137 3.37 -17.70 0.58
N ASP A 138 3.74 -18.96 0.30
CA ASP A 138 3.63 -19.61 -1.02
C ASP A 138 2.19 -19.70 -1.56
N SER A 139 1.19 -19.30 -0.76
CA SER A 139 -0.23 -19.21 -1.10
C SER A 139 -0.54 -18.29 -2.29
N LEU A 140 0.40 -17.43 -2.71
CA LEU A 140 0.30 -16.58 -3.90
C LEU A 140 0.98 -17.16 -5.16
N LYS A 141 1.59 -18.35 -5.08
CA LYS A 141 2.36 -18.94 -6.19
C LYS A 141 1.62 -19.99 -7.04
N LYS A 142 0.37 -20.32 -6.76
CA LYS A 142 -0.33 -21.38 -7.51
C LYS A 142 -1.60 -20.86 -8.17
N GLY A 143 -1.59 -20.86 -9.50
CA GLY A 143 -2.78 -20.57 -10.30
C GLY A 143 -2.61 -20.52 -11.82
N GLY A 144 -1.46 -20.92 -12.39
CA GLY A 144 -1.39 -21.23 -13.82
C GLY A 144 -1.98 -22.63 -14.04
N LYS A 145 -3.28 -22.72 -14.33
CA LYS A 145 -3.79 -23.85 -15.12
C LYS A 145 -3.97 -23.34 -16.54
N GLU A 146 -3.11 -23.82 -17.43
CA GLU A 146 -3.37 -23.86 -18.87
C GLU A 146 -4.76 -24.48 -19.07
N VAL A 147 -5.67 -23.71 -19.67
CA VAL A 147 -6.86 -24.28 -20.28
C VAL A 147 -6.40 -24.83 -21.63
N GLN A 148 -6.34 -26.16 -21.70
CA GLN A 148 -6.14 -26.90 -22.93
C GLN A 148 -7.32 -26.58 -23.86
N VAL A 149 -7.04 -25.92 -24.99
CA VAL A 149 -8.01 -25.71 -26.06
C VAL A 149 -8.29 -27.07 -26.69
N GLU A 150 -9.43 -27.66 -26.36
CA GLU A 150 -9.98 -28.79 -27.09
C GLU A 150 -10.39 -28.29 -28.48
N LYS A 151 -9.52 -28.51 -29.46
CA LYS A 151 -9.88 -28.42 -30.88
C LYS A 151 -10.89 -29.53 -31.14
N ARG A 152 -12.17 -29.18 -31.30
CA ARG A 152 -13.12 -30.07 -31.94
C ARG A 152 -13.08 -29.76 -33.43
N SER A 153 -12.41 -30.65 -34.16
CA SER A 153 -12.44 -30.77 -35.61
C SER A 153 -13.84 -31.19 -36.06
N ASP A 154 -14.31 -30.49 -37.09
CA ASP A 154 -15.06 -30.94 -38.27
C ASP A 154 -16.07 -32.10 -38.13
N GLU A 155 -17.36 -31.81 -38.38
CA GLU A 155 -18.06 -32.22 -39.61
C GLU A 155 -19.40 -31.46 -39.76
#